data_AF-A0A8H4TTM0-F1
#
_entry.id   AF-A0A8H4TTM0-F1
#
_cell.length_a   1.000
_cell.length_b   1.000
_cell.length_c   1.000
_cell.angle_alpha   90.00
_cell.angle_beta   90.00
_cell.angle_gamma   90.00
#
_symmetry.space_group_name_H-M   'P 1'
#
loop_
_entity.id
_entity.type
_entity.pdbx_description
1 polymer ?
#
loop_
_entity_poly.entity_id
_entity_poly.type
_entity_poly.pdbx_seq_one_letter_code
_entity_poly.pdbx_strand_id
1 'polypeptide(L)'
;MQGKEIPKFYGSYSIELPSVGHTFRSVRLLLIQRIRGPNLSAMNAKAFSQERRKGIMRSIIDFESRVYEHDILLADSFPRNIMMKLPQSTLDADSDEDERLGDERLIFIDFAAAIFGRIRDDPIPPEYKPNLFLG
;
A
#
# COMPACT_ATOMS: atom_id res chain seq x y z
N MET A 1 -7.24 8.78 4.67
CA MET A 1 -6.46 7.64 4.13
C MET A 1 -5.00 7.71 4.58
N GLN A 2 -4.27 8.81 4.30
CA GLN A 2 -2.91 8.98 4.82
C GLN A 2 -2.86 9.04 6.35
N GLY A 3 -1.83 8.43 6.94
CA GLY A 3 -1.63 8.27 8.37
C GLY A 3 -2.48 7.18 9.03
N LYS A 4 -3.44 6.59 8.31
CA LYS A 4 -4.33 5.53 8.82
C LYS A 4 -4.14 4.21 8.09
N GLU A 5 -4.58 4.10 6.83
CA GLU A 5 -4.38 2.91 5.98
C GLU A 5 -3.26 3.08 4.95
N ILE A 6 -2.87 4.32 4.66
CA ILE A 6 -1.76 4.67 3.78
C ILE A 6 -0.71 5.37 4.63
N PRO A 7 0.60 5.05 4.51
CA PRO A 7 1.63 5.76 5.26
C PRO A 7 1.64 7.26 4.92
N LYS A 8 1.94 8.11 5.92
CA LYS A 8 2.16 9.55 5.66
C LYS A 8 3.30 9.73 4.64
N PHE A 9 3.09 10.55 3.62
CA PHE A 9 4.12 10.90 2.64
C PHE A 9 4.77 12.22 3.04
N TYR A 10 6.09 12.23 3.21
CA TYR A 10 6.83 13.41 3.65
C TYR A 10 7.57 14.13 2.51
N GLY A 11 7.81 13.47 1.38
CA GLY A 11 8.43 14.12 0.23
C GLY A 11 9.07 13.16 -0.78
N SER A 12 9.43 13.71 -1.93
CA SER A 12 10.13 13.02 -3.02
C SER A 12 11.38 13.81 -3.39
N TYR A 13 12.53 13.14 -3.39
CA TYR A 13 13.83 13.75 -3.64
C TYR A 13 14.51 13.04 -4.81
N SER A 14 15.07 13.81 -5.74
CA SER A 14 15.88 13.27 -6.82
C SER A 14 17.35 13.36 -6.43
N ILE A 15 18.07 12.24 -6.49
CA ILE A 15 19.51 12.18 -6.23
C ILE A 15 20.21 11.53 -7.43
N GLU A 16 21.42 11.99 -7.72
CA GLU A 16 22.28 11.39 -8.72
C GLU A 16 23.31 10.49 -8.03
N LEU A 17 23.31 9.21 -8.38
CA LEU A 17 24.26 8.24 -7.84
C LEU A 17 25.28 7.84 -8.90
N PRO A 18 26.56 7.67 -8.55
CA PRO A 18 27.55 7.11 -9.45
C PRO A 18 27.15 5.70 -9.91
N SER A 19 27.38 5.42 -11.20
CA SER A 19 27.18 4.13 -11.85
C SER A 19 28.51 3.67 -12.49
N VAL A 20 28.63 2.36 -12.76
CA VAL A 20 29.85 1.79 -13.35
C VAL A 20 30.13 2.48 -14.69
N GLY A 21 31.38 2.91 -14.89
CA GLY A 21 31.83 3.52 -16.15
C GLY A 21 31.57 5.02 -16.27
N HIS A 22 31.67 5.80 -15.19
CA HIS A 22 31.57 7.27 -15.19
C HIS A 22 30.19 7.82 -15.60
N THR A 23 29.14 7.03 -15.45
CA THR A 23 27.76 7.47 -15.67
C THR A 23 27.10 7.80 -14.34
N PHE A 24 26.11 8.69 -14.34
CA PHE A 24 25.25 8.95 -13.20
C PHE A 24 23.87 8.35 -13.46
N ARG A 25 23.28 7.72 -12.44
CA ARG A 25 21.88 7.28 -12.47
C ARG A 25 21.05 8.21 -11.60
N SER A 26 19.99 8.76 -12.17
CA SER A 26 18.97 9.49 -11.40
C SER A 26 18.13 8.49 -10.61
N VAL A 27 18.04 8.69 -9.30
CA VAL A 27 17.25 7.88 -8.38
C VAL A 27 16.26 8.79 -7.67
N ARG A 28 14.99 8.35 -7.61
CA ARG A 28 13.94 9.03 -6.85
C ARG A 28 13.80 8.36 -5.48
N LEU A 29 14.07 9.12 -4.44
CA LEU A 29 13.86 8.72 -3.05
C LEU A 29 12.50 9.22 -2.59
N LEU A 30 11.66 8.29 -2.11
CA LEU A 30 10.37 8.61 -1.50
C LEU A 30 10.50 8.49 0.02
N LEU A 31 10.25 9.59 0.73
CA LEU A 31 10.24 9.61 2.18
C LEU A 31 8.82 9.39 2.69
N ILE A 32 8.59 8.28 3.37
CA ILE A 32 7.28 7.89 3.90
C ILE A 32 7.38 7.50 5.39
N GLN A 33 6.24 7.48 6.06
CA GLN A 33 6.11 6.99 7.44
C GLN A 33 6.73 5.62 7.60
N ARG A 34 7.57 5.48 8.64
CA ARG A 34 8.10 4.19 9.05
C ARG A 34 6.99 3.33 9.63
N ILE A 35 6.66 2.24 8.96
CA ILE A 35 5.70 1.24 9.46
C ILE A 35 6.50 0.14 10.18
N ARG A 36 6.13 -0.15 11.42
CA ARG A 36 6.73 -1.23 12.20
C ARG A 36 5.83 -2.46 12.15
N GLY A 37 6.34 -3.54 11.58
CA GLY A 37 5.68 -4.84 11.55
C GLY A 37 5.94 -5.60 10.24
N PRO A 38 5.57 -6.88 10.20
CA PRO A 38 5.75 -7.70 9.00
C PRO A 38 4.72 -7.33 7.93
N ASN A 39 5.08 -7.60 6.67
CA ASN A 39 4.06 -7.69 5.61
C ASN A 39 3.29 -9.02 5.73
N LEU A 40 2.08 -9.08 5.17
CA LEU A 40 1.24 -10.27 5.25
C LEU A 40 1.87 -11.48 4.55
N SER A 41 2.74 -11.28 3.55
CA SER A 41 3.44 -12.39 2.88
C SER A 41 4.45 -13.12 3.76
N ALA A 42 5.03 -12.42 4.74
CA ALA A 42 5.93 -13.01 5.74
C ALA A 42 5.17 -13.71 6.88
N MET A 43 3.85 -13.54 6.96
CA MET A 43 3.02 -14.13 8.01
C MET A 43 2.44 -15.47 7.55
N ASN A 44 2.33 -16.42 8.47
CA ASN A 44 1.67 -17.68 8.20
C ASN A 44 0.14 -17.52 8.33
N ALA A 45 -0.57 -17.43 7.20
CA ALA A 45 -2.02 -17.31 7.18
C ALA A 45 -2.75 -18.44 7.93
N LYS A 46 -2.17 -19.66 7.99
CA LYS A 46 -2.75 -20.80 8.71
C LYS A 46 -2.64 -20.67 10.23
N ALA A 47 -1.73 -19.84 10.73
CA ALA A 47 -1.59 -19.58 12.16
C ALA A 47 -2.69 -18.64 12.69
N PHE A 48 -3.42 -17.94 11.81
CA PHE A 48 -4.54 -17.11 12.20
C PHE A 48 -5.83 -17.91 12.36
N SER A 49 -6.62 -17.56 13.38
CA SER A 49 -8.00 -18.03 13.49
C SER A 49 -8.80 -17.66 12.25
N GLN A 50 -9.84 -18.43 11.96
CA GLN A 50 -10.72 -18.14 10.82
C GLN A 50 -11.36 -16.75 10.94
N GLU A 51 -11.76 -16.37 12.15
CA GLU A 51 -12.32 -15.04 12.45
C GLU A 51 -11.33 -13.93 12.13
N ARG A 52 -10.06 -14.09 12.56
CA ARG A 52 -9.01 -13.11 12.26
C ARG A 52 -8.74 -12.99 10.76
N ARG A 53 -8.71 -14.10 10.02
CA ARG A 53 -8.57 -14.08 8.56
C ARG A 53 -9.74 -13.34 7.89
N LYS A 54 -10.98 -13.56 8.34
CA LYS A 54 -12.15 -12.84 7.84
C LYS A 54 -12.07 -11.34 8.14
N GLY A 55 -11.59 -10.96 9.33
CA GLY A 55 -11.38 -9.55 9.70
C GLY A 55 -10.33 -8.85 8.85
N ILE A 56 -9.21 -9.54 8.56
CA ILE A 56 -8.17 -9.04 7.65
C ILE A 56 -8.74 -8.84 6.25
N MET A 57 -9.41 -9.85 5.68
CA MET A 57 -9.99 -9.76 4.34
C MET A 57 -11.05 -8.66 4.24
N ARG A 58 -11.90 -8.51 5.27
CA ARG A 58 -12.87 -7.42 5.33
C ARG A 58 -12.17 -6.06 5.27
N SER A 59 -11.12 -5.87 6.08
CA SER A 59 -10.38 -4.60 6.10
C SER A 59 -9.73 -4.27 4.76
N ILE A 60 -9.27 -5.29 4.02
CA ILE A 60 -8.73 -5.14 2.66
C ILE A 60 -9.83 -4.69 1.70
N ILE A 61 -10.95 -5.41 1.67
CA ILE A 61 -12.09 -5.09 0.79
C ILE A 61 -12.63 -3.69 1.09
N ASP A 62 -12.79 -3.33 2.37
CA ASP A 62 -13.29 -2.03 2.78
C ASP A 62 -12.35 -0.90 2.31
N PHE A 63 -11.03 -1.11 2.40
CA PHE A 63 -10.05 -0.14 1.91
C PHE A 63 -10.09 -0.02 0.39
N GLU A 64 -10.04 -1.14 -0.35
CA GLU A 64 -10.12 -1.13 -1.81
C GLU A 64 -11.41 -0.47 -2.31
N SER A 65 -12.54 -0.73 -1.64
CA SER A 65 -13.83 -0.11 -1.96
C SER A 65 -13.77 1.41 -1.81
N ARG A 66 -13.19 1.93 -0.72
CA ARG A 66 -13.00 3.39 -0.53
C ARG A 66 -12.08 4.00 -1.57
N VAL A 67 -11.02 3.29 -1.98
CA VAL A 67 -10.12 3.78 -3.02
C VAL A 67 -10.81 3.77 -4.39
N TYR A 68 -11.63 2.75 -4.64
CA TYR A 68 -12.43 2.62 -5.85
C TYR A 68 -13.47 3.75 -6.00
N GLU A 69 -14.08 4.19 -4.90
CA GLU A 69 -14.97 5.37 -4.87
C GLU A 69 -14.29 6.66 -5.33
N HIS A 70 -12.96 6.73 -5.30
CA HIS A 70 -12.17 7.88 -5.74
C HIS A 70 -11.61 7.73 -7.17
N ASP A 71 -12.21 6.85 -7.98
CA ASP A 71 -11.76 6.55 -9.35
C ASP A 71 -10.34 5.99 -9.42
N ILE A 72 -9.88 5.30 -8.38
CA ILE A 72 -8.55 4.69 -8.32
C ILE A 72 -8.70 3.17 -8.25
N LEU A 73 -8.01 2.45 -9.13
CA LEU A 73 -7.90 1.00 -9.09
C LEU A 73 -6.51 0.60 -8.58
N LEU A 74 -6.46 -0.12 -7.46
CA LEU A 74 -5.23 -0.72 -6.94
C LEU A 74 -4.95 -2.03 -7.69
N ALA A 75 -4.07 -2.00 -8.68
CA ALA A 75 -3.79 -3.19 -9.49
C ALA A 75 -2.83 -4.20 -8.84
N ASP A 76 -2.23 -3.86 -7.67
CA ASP A 76 -1.17 -4.64 -7.04
C ASP A 76 -1.41 -4.89 -5.54
N SER A 77 -2.64 -5.29 -5.16
CA SER A 77 -3.04 -5.57 -3.76
C SER A 77 -2.56 -6.94 -3.24
N PHE A 78 -1.29 -7.28 -3.45
CA PHE A 78 -0.75 -8.55 -2.96
C PHE A 78 -0.35 -8.49 -1.48
N PRO A 79 -0.28 -9.64 -0.78
CA PRO A 79 0.12 -9.70 0.63
C PRO A 79 1.49 -9.07 0.95
N ARG A 80 2.39 -8.95 -0.03
CA ARG A 80 3.69 -8.26 0.13
C ARG A 80 3.55 -6.74 0.31
N ASN A 81 2.47 -6.16 -0.21
CA ASN A 81 2.19 -4.73 -0.22
C ASN A 81 1.24 -4.32 0.91
N ILE A 82 0.99 -5.21 1.87
CA ILE A 82 0.12 -4.96 3.02
C ILE A 82 0.91 -5.28 4.29
N MET A 83 1.16 -4.26 5.10
CA MET A 83 1.88 -4.36 6.37
C MET A 83 0.90 -4.43 7.54
N MET A 84 1.20 -5.27 8.52
CA MET A 84 0.48 -5.26 9.79
C MET A 84 1.21 -4.33 10.77
N LYS A 85 0.60 -3.19 11.11
CA LYS A 85 1.16 -2.27 12.11
C LYS A 85 1.08 -2.92 13.49
N LEU A 86 2.22 -3.10 14.13
CA LEU A 86 2.30 -3.54 15.52
C LEU A 86 1.95 -2.36 16.45
N PRO A 87 1.29 -2.61 17.60
CA PRO A 87 1.11 -1.59 18.62
C PRO A 87 2.48 -1.04 19.04
N GLN A 88 2.62 0.28 19.10
CA GLN A 88 3.83 0.86 19.67
C GLN A 88 3.88 0.49 21.16
N SER A 89 4.96 -0.17 21.60
CA SER A 89 5.28 -0.25 23.02
C SER A 89 5.43 1.17 23.55
N THR A 90 4.89 1.43 24.74
CA THR A 90 4.79 2.72 25.45
C THR A 90 6.10 3.47 25.75
N LEU A 91 7.20 3.15 25.07
CA LEU A 91 8.53 3.73 25.28
C LEU A 91 8.92 4.79 24.25
N ASP A 92 8.17 4.95 23.16
CA ASP A 92 8.41 6.01 22.16
C ASP A 92 7.45 7.17 22.41
N ALA A 93 7.75 7.95 23.45
CA ALA A 93 7.02 9.16 23.80
C ALA A 93 7.40 10.29 22.82
N ASP A 94 6.85 10.30 21.61
CA ASP A 94 6.86 11.50 20.75
C ASP A 94 5.89 11.48 19.54
N SER A 95 4.91 10.57 19.48
CA SER A 95 3.94 10.54 18.36
C SER A 95 2.54 11.04 18.74
N ASP A 96 2.09 12.04 17.96
CA ASP A 96 0.74 12.57 17.76
C ASP A 96 -0.41 11.79 18.43
N GLU A 97 -1.30 12.52 19.11
CA GLU A 97 -2.40 12.07 20.00
C GLU A 97 -3.44 11.07 19.42
N ASP A 98 -3.27 10.58 18.20
CA ASP A 98 -4.18 9.63 17.53
C ASP A 98 -3.81 8.14 17.79
N GLU A 99 -2.80 7.87 18.63
CA GLU A 99 -2.26 6.54 18.92
C GLU A 99 -2.97 5.75 20.04
N ARG A 100 -4.13 6.21 20.52
CA ARG A 100 -4.85 5.56 21.64
C ARG A 100 -5.66 4.31 21.29
N LEU A 101 -5.63 3.83 20.06
CA LEU A 101 -6.32 2.59 19.70
C LEU A 101 -5.30 1.52 19.29
N GLY A 102 -4.96 0.67 20.27
CA GLY A 102 -4.09 -0.49 20.15
C GLY A 102 -4.65 -1.63 19.29
N ASP A 103 -5.23 -1.29 18.13
CA ASP A 103 -5.65 -2.28 17.15
C ASP A 103 -4.54 -2.51 16.14
N GLU A 104 -4.27 -3.79 15.89
CA GLU A 104 -3.54 -4.23 14.72
C GLU A 104 -4.22 -3.66 13.47
N ARG A 105 -3.54 -2.78 12.73
CA ARG A 105 -4.08 -2.13 11.53
C ARG A 105 -3.30 -2.57 10.30
N LEU A 106 -4.01 -2.73 9.19
CA LEU A 106 -3.39 -2.96 7.89
C LEU A 106 -2.98 -1.63 7.27
N ILE A 107 -1.73 -1.56 6.82
CA ILE A 107 -1.16 -0.42 6.11
C ILE A 107 -0.79 -0.87 4.70
N PHE A 108 -1.34 -0.21 3.70
CA PHE A 108 -1.11 -0.48 2.30
C PHE A 108 0.09 0.33 1.83
N ILE A 109 1.03 -0.35 1.19
CA ILE A 109 2.25 0.22 0.62
C ILE A 109 2.30 -0.12 -0.86
N ASP A 110 3.24 0.49 -1.57
CA ASP A 110 3.45 0.30 -3.01
C ASP A 110 2.20 0.58 -3.86
N PHE A 111 2.11 1.83 -4.31
CA PHE A 111 1.03 2.31 -5.18
C PHE A 111 1.51 2.51 -6.62
N ALA A 112 2.65 1.95 -7.00
CA ALA A 112 3.26 2.18 -8.32
C ALA A 112 2.36 1.70 -9.48
N ALA A 113 1.54 0.67 -9.23
CA ALA A 113 0.59 0.12 -10.20
C ALA A 113 -0.84 0.68 -10.04
N ALA A 114 -1.05 1.72 -9.23
CA ALA A 114 -2.37 2.32 -9.10
C ALA A 114 -2.80 3.01 -10.40
N ILE A 115 -4.01 2.73 -10.87
CA ILE A 115 -4.58 3.30 -12.09
C ILE A 115 -5.58 4.37 -11.69
N PHE A 116 -5.29 5.62 -12.06
CA PHE A 116 -6.13 6.79 -11.78
C PHE A 116 -7.14 7.00 -12.92
N GLY A 117 -8.37 7.39 -12.59
CA GLY A 117 -9.45 7.56 -13.57
C GLY A 117 -9.97 6.24 -14.14
N ARG A 118 -9.43 5.09 -13.72
CA ARG A 118 -9.77 3.75 -14.22
C ARG A 118 -9.63 3.60 -15.75
N ILE A 119 -8.81 4.45 -16.36
CA ILE A 119 -8.42 4.36 -17.77
C ILE A 119 -7.05 3.67 -17.80
N ARG A 120 -6.96 2.50 -18.46
CA ARG A 120 -5.67 1.83 -18.66
C ARG A 120 -4.91 2.57 -19.75
N ASP A 121 -3.75 3.11 -19.41
CA ASP A 121 -2.79 3.70 -20.37
C ASP A 121 -1.96 2.62 -21.11
N ASP A 122 -2.26 1.34 -20.89
CA ASP A 122 -1.64 0.25 -21.63
C ASP A 122 -1.98 0.39 -23.14
N PRO A 123 -1.00 0.28 -24.07
CA PRO A 123 -1.31 0.22 -25.49
C PRO A 123 -2.19 -1.02 -25.72
N ILE A 124 -3.47 -0.78 -26.00
CA ILE A 124 -4.45 -1.83 -26.26
C ILE A 124 -4.01 -2.57 -27.53
N PRO A 125 -3.67 -3.87 -27.46
CA PRO A 125 -3.46 -4.65 -28.68
C PRO A 125 -4.76 -4.60 -29.50
N PRO A 126 -4.70 -4.41 -30.83
CA PRO A 126 -5.89 -4.18 -31.67
C PRO A 126 -6.95 -5.28 -31.61
N GLU A 127 -6.63 -6.44 -31.01
CA GLU A 127 -7.53 -7.58 -30.84
C GLU A 127 -8.38 -7.54 -29.56
N TYR A 128 -8.16 -6.59 -28.64
CA TYR A 128 -8.94 -6.52 -27.39
C TYR A 128 -10.25 -5.74 -27.60
N LYS A 129 -11.36 -6.47 -27.76
CA LYS A 129 -12.72 -5.93 -27.56
C LYS A 129 -13.07 -6.05 -26.08
N PRO A 130 -13.06 -4.97 -25.29
CA PRO A 130 -13.60 -5.03 -23.95
C PRO A 130 -15.12 -5.16 -24.06
N ASN A 131 -15.66 -6.32 -23.67
CA ASN A 131 -17.09 -6.43 -23.41
C ASN A 131 -17.40 -5.59 -22.16
N LEU A 132 -17.66 -4.30 -22.37
CA LEU A 132 -18.12 -3.34 -21.36
C LEU A 132 -19.60 -3.54 -21.01
N PHE A 133 -20.03 -4.79 -20.78
CA PHE A 133 -21.36 -5.08 -20.25
C PHE A 133 -21.32 -6.33 -19.38
N LEU A 134 -21.25 -6.11 -18.06
CA LEU A 134 -21.86 -6.97 -17.06
C LEU A 134 -22.76 -6.07 -16.22
N GLY A 135 -23.99 -5.92 -16.71
CA GLY A 135 -25.20 -5.58 -15.95
C GLY A 135 -26.18 -6.71 -16.14
#